data_AF-A0A6P4XTN2-F1
#
_entry.id   AF-A0A6P4XTN2-F1
#
_cell.length_a   1.000
_cell.length_b   1.000
_cell.length_c   1.000
_cell.angle_alpha   90.00
_cell.angle_beta   90.00
_cell.angle_gamma   90.00
#
_symmetry.space_group_name_H-M   'P 1'
#
loop_
_entity.id
_entity.type
_entity.pdbx_description
1 polymer ?
#
loop_
_entity_poly.entity_id
_entity_poly.type
_entity_poly.pdbx_seq_one_letter_code
_entity_poly.pdbx_strand_id
1 'polypeptide(L)'
;MRCVSPVRFPSHLNAGRESLVYVGVMTAKKHLDNRVVAAHETWVRDVPGKVEFFSSAESAGAAPEGVPVVALKGVTDVYPPMKKSFLMLKYMYDHYVDRFDWFIRADDDVYIKGDRLGRFLRSVDAHERPLAVGQAGYGRPEDRAAMRFEPRQNYCMGGTGVLFSRETLRRVGPHIAWCLHNLYSRHDDVELGRCFYNVANVTCSAAHDGQNVFLNNYEGYKEGSIGDFDKPAVRRAITLHPNKLPENQYRFNIHLLSQRMRDTRQRTLVLSREIRHMTKLLSEEETLLDGAPEQRTRKSLDFFNPNAAEDSSSYWEYFKVKKVFKVSGNLTYEMSEEMKAGLHDVITQLTESLNPDRWKTRTSIRGLRAGYRRAVPGRGVRYVLDLLLRQEGQETRERVHLQQAFLTPEFTEMDVISRTLPI
;
A
#
# COMPACT_ATOMS: atom_id res chain seq x y z
N MET A 1 12.36 44.42 -20.19
CA MET A 1 11.35 43.51 -19.61
C MET A 1 10.62 42.83 -20.76
N ARG A 2 10.85 41.54 -21.00
CA ARG A 2 10.08 40.75 -21.99
C ARG A 2 9.11 39.86 -21.20
N CYS A 3 7.82 40.10 -21.38
CA CYS A 3 6.77 39.27 -20.79
C CYS A 3 6.82 37.87 -21.42
N VAL A 4 6.98 36.85 -20.59
CA VAL A 4 6.89 35.44 -20.97
C VAL A 4 5.40 35.10 -21.14
N SER A 5 5.04 34.56 -22.30
CA SER A 5 3.67 34.13 -22.61
C SER A 5 3.19 33.03 -21.64
N PRO A 6 1.90 32.97 -21.30
CA PRO A 6 1.39 31.97 -20.38
C PRO A 6 1.42 30.59 -21.05
N VAL A 7 2.00 29.62 -20.34
CA VAL A 7 1.99 28.20 -20.68
C VAL A 7 0.54 27.74 -20.75
N ARG A 8 0.07 27.31 -21.94
CA ARG A 8 -1.23 26.67 -22.10
C ARG A 8 -1.16 25.25 -21.55
N PHE A 9 -1.87 25.00 -20.45
CA PHE A 9 -2.14 23.64 -19.99
C PHE A 9 -3.22 23.00 -20.90
N PRO A 10 -3.05 21.74 -21.35
CA PRO A 10 -4.07 21.05 -22.13
C PRO A 10 -5.35 20.87 -21.31
N SER A 11 -6.49 21.22 -21.91
CA SER A 11 -7.82 21.36 -21.31
C SER A 11 -8.57 20.04 -21.08
N HIS A 12 -7.88 18.95 -20.73
CA HIS A 12 -8.53 17.65 -20.46
C HIS A 12 -8.61 17.27 -18.97
N LEU A 13 -8.35 18.19 -18.05
CA LEU A 13 -8.32 17.92 -16.60
C LEU A 13 -9.70 17.91 -15.88
N ASN A 14 -10.82 17.86 -16.60
CA ASN A 14 -12.16 17.98 -16.00
C ASN A 14 -13.18 16.90 -16.46
N ALA A 15 -12.76 15.64 -16.60
CA ALA A 15 -13.67 14.51 -16.44
C ALA A 15 -13.49 13.97 -15.01
N GLY A 16 -14.60 13.80 -14.27
CA GLY A 16 -14.63 13.56 -12.83
C GLY A 16 -13.68 12.46 -12.33
N ARG A 17 -13.09 12.70 -11.15
CA ARG A 17 -12.11 11.87 -10.43
C ARG A 17 -12.51 10.41 -10.12
N GLU A 18 -13.64 9.91 -10.60
CA GLU A 18 -14.23 8.61 -10.24
C GLU A 18 -14.12 7.52 -11.32
N SER A 19 -13.56 7.83 -12.50
CA SER A 19 -13.63 6.95 -13.68
C SER A 19 -12.28 6.38 -14.16
N LEU A 20 -11.26 6.26 -13.30
CA LEU A 20 -9.94 5.80 -13.75
C LEU A 20 -9.88 4.29 -13.97
N VAL A 21 -10.39 3.50 -13.01
CA VAL A 21 -10.28 2.03 -13.05
C VAL A 21 -11.53 1.33 -12.56
N TYR A 22 -11.93 0.27 -13.25
CA TYR A 22 -12.92 -0.69 -12.79
C TYR A 22 -12.22 -1.99 -12.33
N VAL A 23 -12.47 -2.42 -11.10
CA VAL A 23 -11.89 -3.64 -10.53
C VAL A 23 -12.99 -4.67 -10.31
N GLY A 24 -12.92 -5.79 -11.03
CA GLY A 24 -13.74 -6.96 -10.75
C GLY A 24 -12.97 -7.95 -9.91
N VAL A 25 -13.47 -8.22 -8.71
CA VAL A 25 -12.88 -9.17 -7.78
C VAL A 25 -13.68 -10.45 -7.83
N MET A 26 -13.07 -11.52 -8.32
CA MET A 26 -13.71 -12.84 -8.30
C MET A 26 -13.68 -13.44 -6.90
N THR A 27 -14.82 -13.96 -6.48
CA THR A 27 -15.00 -14.58 -5.18
C THR A 27 -15.98 -15.76 -5.28
N ALA A 28 -16.30 -16.36 -4.13
CA ALA A 28 -17.27 -17.43 -3.97
C ALA A 28 -18.19 -17.11 -2.79
N LYS A 29 -19.38 -17.73 -2.75
CA LYS A 29 -20.36 -17.56 -1.66
C LYS A 29 -19.74 -17.60 -0.26
N LYS A 30 -18.84 -18.55 -0.03
CA LYS A 30 -18.15 -18.77 1.26
C LYS A 30 -17.15 -17.69 1.69
N HIS A 31 -16.88 -16.71 0.82
CA HIS A 31 -15.92 -15.62 1.09
C HIS A 31 -16.58 -14.24 1.18
N LEU A 32 -17.89 -14.17 0.93
CA LEU A 32 -18.66 -12.93 0.92
C LEU A 32 -18.77 -12.26 2.30
N ASP A 33 -18.82 -13.05 3.37
CA ASP A 33 -18.94 -12.61 4.76
C ASP A 33 -17.59 -12.43 5.46
N ASN A 34 -16.48 -12.78 4.80
CA ASN A 34 -15.14 -12.72 5.37
C ASN A 34 -14.16 -11.92 4.51
N ARG A 35 -13.49 -12.51 3.51
CA ARG A 35 -12.47 -11.86 2.67
C ARG A 35 -13.01 -10.63 1.95
N VAL A 36 -14.24 -10.72 1.45
CA VAL A 36 -14.89 -9.63 0.73
C VAL A 36 -15.20 -8.46 1.66
N VAL A 37 -15.70 -8.73 2.88
CA VAL A 37 -15.90 -7.69 3.90
C VAL A 37 -14.56 -7.02 4.24
N ALA A 38 -13.52 -7.82 4.47
CA ALA A 38 -12.19 -7.30 4.79
C ALA A 38 -11.62 -6.43 3.65
N ALA A 39 -11.77 -6.84 2.40
CA ALA A 39 -11.38 -6.03 1.24
C ALA A 39 -12.18 -4.73 1.16
N HIS A 40 -13.51 -4.81 1.32
CA HIS A 40 -14.44 -3.69 1.25
C HIS A 40 -14.20 -2.63 2.34
N GLU A 41 -13.87 -3.06 3.55
CA GLU A 41 -13.57 -2.17 4.68
C GLU A 41 -12.15 -1.60 4.65
N THR A 42 -11.24 -2.22 3.88
CA THR A 42 -9.85 -1.80 3.78
C THR A 42 -9.54 -1.16 2.44
N TRP A 43 -8.91 -1.89 1.51
CA TRP A 43 -8.26 -1.32 0.34
C TRP A 43 -9.21 -0.85 -0.76
N VAL A 44 -10.44 -1.37 -0.80
CA VAL A 44 -11.44 -0.98 -1.81
C VAL A 44 -11.72 0.52 -1.77
N ARG A 45 -11.72 1.12 -0.57
CA ARG A 45 -11.98 2.56 -0.35
C ARG A 45 -10.89 3.47 -0.92
N ASP A 46 -9.68 2.94 -1.10
CA ASP A 46 -8.53 3.67 -1.62
C ASP A 46 -8.44 3.59 -3.15
N VAL A 47 -9.22 2.73 -3.81
CA VAL A 47 -9.18 2.55 -5.26
C VAL A 47 -9.76 3.79 -5.96
N PRO A 48 -9.03 4.39 -6.93
CA PRO A 48 -9.51 5.58 -7.65
C PRO A 48 -10.53 5.20 -8.74
N GLY A 49 -11.61 4.54 -8.37
CA GLY A 49 -12.62 4.06 -9.30
C GLY A 49 -13.63 3.13 -8.65
N LYS A 50 -14.18 2.19 -9.43
CA LYS A 50 -15.23 1.28 -8.95
C LYS A 50 -14.69 -0.12 -8.70
N VAL A 51 -15.14 -0.75 -7.62
CA VAL A 51 -14.88 -2.15 -7.31
C VAL A 51 -16.21 -2.90 -7.16
N GLU A 52 -16.36 -4.03 -7.83
CA GLU A 52 -17.50 -4.95 -7.65
C GLU A 52 -16.98 -6.39 -7.48
N PHE A 53 -17.63 -7.15 -6.62
CA PHE A 53 -17.30 -8.54 -6.33
C PHE A 53 -18.18 -9.49 -7.14
N PHE A 54 -17.60 -10.49 -7.79
CA PHE A 54 -18.30 -11.39 -8.70
C PHE A 54 -18.38 -12.79 -8.12
N SER A 55 -19.61 -13.29 -7.97
CA SER A 55 -19.90 -14.64 -7.48
C SER A 55 -20.98 -15.32 -8.34
N SER A 56 -21.24 -16.60 -8.11
CA SER A 56 -22.34 -17.33 -8.74
C SER A 56 -23.72 -16.77 -8.36
N ALA A 57 -24.74 -17.05 -9.17
CA ALA A 57 -26.14 -16.69 -8.88
C ALA A 57 -26.66 -17.26 -7.55
N GLU A 58 -26.10 -18.37 -7.06
CA GLU A 58 -26.42 -18.98 -5.75
C GLU A 58 -26.02 -18.10 -4.55
N SER A 59 -25.24 -17.05 -4.82
CA SER A 59 -24.77 -16.06 -3.86
C SER A 59 -25.67 -14.83 -3.76
N ALA A 60 -26.75 -14.76 -4.56
CA ALA A 60 -27.69 -13.63 -4.50
C ALA A 60 -28.26 -13.51 -3.06
N GLY A 61 -28.09 -12.32 -2.46
CA GLY A 61 -28.52 -12.04 -1.09
C GLY A 61 -27.63 -12.64 0.02
N ALA A 62 -26.51 -13.28 -0.31
CA ALA A 62 -25.58 -13.83 0.69
C ALA A 62 -24.53 -12.81 1.19
N ALA A 63 -24.42 -11.66 0.51
CA ALA A 63 -23.47 -10.63 0.88
C ALA A 63 -24.04 -9.70 1.98
N PRO A 64 -23.20 -9.21 2.90
CA PRO A 64 -23.61 -8.18 3.85
C PRO A 64 -24.10 -6.89 3.16
N GLU A 65 -24.92 -6.11 3.87
CA GLU A 65 -25.45 -4.86 3.35
C GLU A 65 -24.33 -3.88 2.96
N GLY A 66 -24.50 -3.21 1.81
CA GLY A 66 -23.55 -2.24 1.28
C GLY A 66 -22.36 -2.82 0.50
N VAL A 67 -22.16 -4.15 0.50
CA VAL A 67 -21.11 -4.78 -0.31
C VAL A 67 -21.58 -4.92 -1.77
N PRO A 68 -20.87 -4.35 -2.76
CA PRO A 68 -21.29 -4.38 -4.17
C PRO A 68 -20.99 -5.74 -4.81
N VAL A 69 -21.97 -6.65 -4.78
CA VAL A 69 -21.84 -8.00 -5.36
C VAL A 69 -22.67 -8.17 -6.63
N VAL A 70 -22.02 -8.64 -7.68
CA VAL A 70 -22.63 -9.03 -8.96
C VAL A 70 -22.76 -10.56 -9.00
N ALA A 71 -24.00 -11.04 -8.95
CA ALA A 71 -24.32 -12.46 -9.03
C ALA A 71 -24.48 -12.89 -10.50
N LEU A 72 -23.46 -13.58 -11.03
CA LEU A 72 -23.42 -14.01 -12.43
C LEU A 72 -24.29 -15.26 -12.66
N LYS A 73 -25.13 -15.23 -13.70
CA LYS A 73 -25.96 -16.36 -14.12
C LYS A 73 -25.14 -17.38 -14.91
N GLY A 74 -25.41 -18.67 -14.70
CA GLY A 74 -24.82 -19.76 -15.49
C GLY A 74 -23.35 -20.07 -15.17
N VAL A 75 -22.86 -19.67 -14.00
CA VAL A 75 -21.52 -20.00 -13.47
C VAL A 75 -21.61 -20.66 -12.10
N THR A 76 -20.56 -21.38 -11.72
CA THR A 76 -20.42 -21.98 -10.39
C THR A 76 -19.27 -21.34 -9.62
N ASP A 77 -19.24 -21.56 -8.31
CA ASP A 77 -18.13 -21.14 -7.42
C ASP A 77 -17.03 -22.20 -7.28
N VAL A 78 -17.06 -23.24 -8.11
CA VAL A 78 -16.10 -24.33 -8.09
C VAL A 78 -14.82 -23.92 -8.82
N TYR A 79 -13.68 -24.22 -8.21
CA TYR A 79 -12.37 -24.00 -8.84
C TYR A 79 -12.09 -25.08 -9.91
N PRO A 80 -11.54 -24.71 -11.08
CA PRO A 80 -11.10 -23.38 -11.50
C PRO A 80 -12.22 -22.50 -12.08
N PRO A 81 -12.26 -21.19 -11.77
CA PRO A 81 -13.39 -20.30 -12.07
C PRO A 81 -13.39 -19.75 -13.50
N MET A 82 -13.07 -20.60 -14.50
CA MET A 82 -12.82 -20.17 -15.87
C MET A 82 -14.00 -19.43 -16.51
N LYS A 83 -15.21 -20.03 -16.50
CA LYS A 83 -16.41 -19.39 -17.07
C LYS A 83 -16.79 -18.10 -16.35
N LYS A 84 -16.56 -18.05 -15.04
CA LYS A 84 -16.82 -16.86 -14.22
C LYS A 84 -15.89 -15.71 -14.61
N SER A 85 -14.61 -15.99 -14.81
CA SER A 85 -13.59 -15.02 -15.24
C SER A 85 -13.98 -14.34 -16.56
N PHE A 86 -14.33 -15.12 -17.58
CA PHE A 86 -14.78 -14.59 -18.87
C PHE A 86 -16.12 -13.83 -18.80
N LEU A 87 -17.09 -14.33 -18.04
CA LEU A 87 -18.38 -13.64 -17.90
C LEU A 87 -18.27 -12.35 -17.07
N MET A 88 -17.31 -12.28 -16.14
CA MET A 88 -16.95 -11.03 -15.48
C MET A 88 -16.41 -10.01 -16.49
N LEU A 89 -15.50 -10.41 -17.39
CA LEU A 89 -15.03 -9.53 -18.47
C LEU A 89 -16.18 -9.10 -19.39
N LYS A 90 -17.13 -10.00 -19.70
CA LYS A 90 -18.30 -9.68 -20.52
C LYS A 90 -19.17 -8.63 -19.84
N TYR A 91 -19.40 -8.78 -18.53
CA TYR A 91 -20.12 -7.81 -17.73
C TYR A 91 -19.42 -6.44 -17.71
N MET A 92 -18.10 -6.41 -17.48
CA MET A 92 -17.32 -5.18 -17.57
C MET A 92 -17.47 -4.50 -18.94
N TYR A 93 -17.42 -5.29 -20.01
CA TYR A 93 -17.57 -4.79 -21.38
C TYR A 93 -18.96 -4.19 -21.58
N ASP A 94 -20.02 -4.96 -21.30
CA ASP A 94 -21.41 -4.56 -21.57
C ASP A 94 -21.85 -3.32 -20.77
N HIS A 95 -21.34 -3.17 -19.56
CA HIS A 95 -21.80 -2.13 -18.65
C HIS A 95 -20.83 -0.95 -18.52
N TYR A 96 -19.52 -1.15 -18.70
CA TYR A 96 -18.52 -0.20 -18.21
C TYR A 96 -17.41 0.13 -19.20
N VAL A 97 -17.35 -0.50 -20.38
CA VAL A 97 -16.23 -0.30 -21.34
C VAL A 97 -15.97 1.18 -21.63
N ASP A 98 -17.00 1.99 -21.85
CA ASP A 98 -16.83 3.42 -22.17
C ASP A 98 -16.69 4.32 -20.94
N ARG A 99 -16.88 3.76 -19.73
CA ARG A 99 -16.88 4.50 -18.47
C ARG A 99 -15.53 4.52 -17.75
N PHE A 100 -14.63 3.59 -18.03
CA PHE A 100 -13.33 3.50 -17.35
C PHE A 100 -12.18 3.33 -18.33
N ASP A 101 -11.02 3.89 -18.00
CA ASP A 101 -9.81 3.79 -18.83
C ASP A 101 -9.10 2.44 -18.64
N TRP A 102 -9.21 1.90 -17.43
CA TRP A 102 -8.55 0.68 -17.02
C TRP A 102 -9.51 -0.32 -16.38
N PHE A 103 -9.19 -1.59 -16.53
CA PHE A 103 -9.95 -2.70 -15.97
C PHE A 103 -9.01 -3.69 -15.29
N ILE A 104 -9.42 -4.25 -14.16
CA ILE A 104 -8.66 -5.25 -13.42
C ILE A 104 -9.55 -6.48 -13.16
N ARG A 105 -9.05 -7.67 -13.51
CA ARG A 105 -9.53 -8.95 -12.96
C ARG A 105 -8.64 -9.31 -11.77
N ALA A 106 -9.21 -9.47 -10.59
CA ALA A 106 -8.50 -9.81 -9.35
C ALA A 106 -9.18 -10.99 -8.62
N ASP A 107 -8.45 -11.65 -7.72
CA ASP A 107 -8.99 -12.67 -6.80
C ASP A 107 -9.28 -12.05 -5.42
N ASP A 108 -10.15 -12.69 -4.62
CA ASP A 108 -10.57 -12.19 -3.29
C ASP A 108 -9.48 -12.20 -2.20
N ASP A 109 -8.33 -12.78 -2.49
CA ASP A 109 -7.15 -12.81 -1.63
C ASP A 109 -6.02 -11.90 -2.13
N VAL A 110 -6.33 -10.90 -2.97
CA VAL A 110 -5.40 -9.80 -3.27
C VAL A 110 -5.58 -8.62 -2.32
N TYR A 111 -4.51 -7.89 -2.05
CA TYR A 111 -4.58 -6.53 -1.50
C TYR A 111 -4.02 -5.52 -2.52
N ILE A 112 -4.81 -4.51 -2.88
CA ILE A 112 -4.44 -3.49 -3.88
C ILE A 112 -4.24 -2.13 -3.22
N LYS A 113 -3.04 -1.55 -3.32
CA LYS A 113 -2.77 -0.20 -2.83
C LYS A 113 -3.29 0.85 -3.82
N GLY A 114 -4.51 1.31 -3.59
CA GLY A 114 -5.21 2.23 -4.51
C GLY A 114 -4.46 3.52 -4.83
N ASP A 115 -3.74 4.11 -3.86
CA ASP A 115 -2.91 5.31 -4.09
C ASP A 115 -1.74 5.07 -5.06
N ARG A 116 -1.14 3.87 -5.02
CA ARG A 116 -0.06 3.48 -5.93
C ARG A 116 -0.62 3.07 -7.28
N LEU A 117 -1.73 2.34 -7.29
CA LEU A 117 -2.44 1.99 -8.51
C LEU A 117 -2.79 3.25 -9.30
N GLY A 118 -3.43 4.24 -8.68
CA GLY A 118 -3.81 5.48 -9.34
C GLY A 118 -2.63 6.27 -9.89
N ARG A 119 -1.48 6.27 -9.22
CA ARG A 119 -0.26 6.91 -9.74
C ARG A 119 0.30 6.16 -10.95
N PHE A 120 0.32 4.83 -10.89
CA PHE A 120 0.77 3.99 -11.99
C PHE A 120 -0.12 4.16 -13.22
N LEU A 121 -1.44 4.07 -13.07
CA LEU A 121 -2.39 4.18 -14.18
C LEU A 121 -2.36 5.55 -14.85
N ARG A 122 -2.11 6.64 -14.10
CA ARG A 122 -1.95 7.99 -14.69
C ARG A 122 -0.61 8.21 -15.40
N SER A 123 0.36 7.32 -15.18
CA SER A 123 1.67 7.39 -15.86
C SER A 123 1.69 6.67 -17.20
N VAL A 124 0.61 5.95 -17.54
CA VAL A 124 0.50 5.13 -18.75
C VAL A 124 -0.74 5.56 -19.53
N ASP A 125 -0.58 5.82 -20.83
CA ASP A 125 -1.72 6.13 -21.69
C ASP A 125 -2.51 4.85 -22.04
N ALA A 126 -3.80 4.86 -21.70
CA ALA A 126 -4.72 3.73 -21.81
C ALA A 126 -5.73 3.86 -22.95
N HIS A 127 -5.83 5.03 -23.58
CA HIS A 127 -6.99 5.37 -24.42
C HIS A 127 -6.98 4.65 -25.77
N GLU A 128 -5.81 4.50 -26.41
CA GLU A 128 -5.73 3.98 -27.79
C GLU A 128 -4.85 2.73 -27.93
N ARG A 129 -4.14 2.36 -26.86
CA ARG A 129 -3.17 1.26 -26.91
C ARG A 129 -3.74 0.03 -26.22
N PRO A 130 -3.86 -1.12 -26.91
CA PRO A 130 -4.27 -2.36 -26.28
C PRO A 130 -3.11 -2.87 -25.42
N LEU A 131 -3.32 -2.86 -24.10
CA LEU A 131 -2.33 -3.25 -23.09
C LEU A 131 -2.91 -4.32 -22.15
N ALA A 132 -2.04 -5.22 -21.72
CA ALA A 132 -2.25 -6.11 -20.58
C ALA A 132 -0.99 -6.09 -19.70
N VAL A 133 -1.19 -5.86 -18.40
CA VAL A 133 -0.13 -5.61 -17.43
C VAL A 133 -0.41 -6.47 -16.19
N GLY A 134 0.65 -7.08 -15.68
CA GLY A 134 0.58 -7.95 -14.51
C GLY A 134 1.91 -8.67 -14.33
N GLN A 135 1.92 -9.67 -13.47
CA GLN A 135 3.09 -10.53 -13.36
C GLN A 135 3.10 -11.56 -14.48
N ALA A 136 4.06 -11.45 -15.42
CA ALA A 136 4.14 -12.35 -16.56
C ALA A 136 4.48 -13.78 -16.13
N GLY A 137 3.64 -14.74 -16.52
CA GLY A 137 3.83 -16.18 -16.44
C GLY A 137 4.20 -16.76 -17.81
N TYR A 138 5.10 -17.73 -17.81
CA TYR A 138 5.57 -18.44 -19.01
C TYR A 138 5.19 -19.93 -19.03
N GLY A 139 4.48 -20.39 -17.99
CA GLY A 139 4.24 -21.80 -17.72
C GLY A 139 5.49 -22.53 -17.23
N ARG A 140 5.31 -23.66 -16.53
CA ARG A 140 6.43 -24.58 -16.28
C ARG A 140 6.82 -25.25 -17.61
N PRO A 141 8.09 -25.62 -17.82
CA PRO A 141 8.51 -26.30 -19.05
C PRO A 141 7.63 -27.52 -19.39
N GLU A 142 7.23 -28.27 -18.37
CA GLU A 142 6.37 -29.47 -18.46
C GLU A 142 4.94 -29.13 -18.93
N ASP A 143 4.38 -28.01 -18.44
CA ASP A 143 3.02 -27.57 -18.76
C ASP A 143 2.95 -26.76 -20.05
N ARG A 144 4.07 -26.18 -20.51
CA ARG A 144 4.11 -25.25 -21.64
C ARG A 144 3.67 -25.89 -22.96
N ALA A 145 4.01 -27.17 -23.15
CA ALA A 145 3.54 -27.94 -24.30
C ALA A 145 2.01 -28.13 -24.28
N ALA A 146 1.43 -28.39 -23.10
CA ALA A 146 -0.02 -28.50 -22.91
C ALA A 146 -0.73 -27.14 -23.06
N MET A 147 -0.06 -26.04 -22.72
CA MET A 147 -0.57 -24.68 -22.90
C MET A 147 -0.61 -24.24 -24.37
N ARG A 148 0.03 -24.95 -25.32
CA ARG A 148 0.03 -24.62 -26.75
C ARG A 148 0.31 -23.14 -27.04
N PHE A 149 1.24 -22.57 -26.29
CA PHE A 149 1.66 -21.18 -26.50
C PHE A 149 2.76 -21.11 -27.55
N GLU A 150 2.67 -20.11 -28.43
CA GLU A 150 3.76 -19.76 -29.34
C GLU A 150 4.99 -19.30 -28.54
N PRO A 151 6.21 -19.37 -29.12
CA PRO A 151 7.45 -19.07 -28.39
C PRO A 151 7.49 -17.70 -27.69
N ARG A 152 6.72 -16.71 -28.17
CA ARG A 152 6.65 -15.34 -27.63
C ARG A 152 5.38 -15.06 -26.82
N GLN A 153 4.48 -16.03 -26.67
CA GLN A 153 3.27 -15.87 -25.87
C GLN A 153 3.59 -16.05 -24.38
N ASN A 154 3.01 -15.16 -23.58
CA ASN A 154 2.99 -15.21 -22.13
C ASN A 154 1.58 -14.80 -21.66
N TYR A 155 1.32 -14.88 -20.37
CA TYR A 155 0.06 -14.46 -19.76
C TYR A 155 0.33 -13.71 -18.46
N CYS A 156 -0.63 -12.91 -18.01
CA CYS A 156 -0.54 -12.29 -16.69
C CYS A 156 -1.11 -13.26 -15.67
N MET A 157 -0.34 -13.60 -14.63
CA MET A 157 -0.81 -14.49 -13.57
C MET A 157 -2.01 -13.89 -12.84
N GLY A 158 -3.05 -14.70 -12.64
CA GLY A 158 -4.36 -14.24 -12.15
C GLY A 158 -4.35 -13.66 -10.74
N GLY A 159 -3.65 -14.32 -9.80
CA GLY A 159 -3.71 -14.00 -8.37
C GLY A 159 -3.30 -12.58 -8.01
N THR A 160 -2.29 -12.04 -8.68
CA THR A 160 -1.85 -10.64 -8.47
C THR A 160 -2.75 -9.60 -9.11
N GLY A 161 -3.74 -10.04 -9.86
CA GLY A 161 -4.57 -9.22 -10.72
C GLY A 161 -4.00 -9.08 -12.13
N VAL A 162 -4.91 -9.06 -13.11
CA VAL A 162 -4.62 -8.79 -14.52
C VAL A 162 -5.21 -7.43 -14.85
N LEU A 163 -4.35 -6.44 -15.06
CA LEU A 163 -4.72 -5.09 -15.49
C LEU A 163 -4.74 -5.03 -17.01
N PHE A 164 -5.77 -4.43 -17.59
CA PHE A 164 -5.86 -4.26 -19.04
C PHE A 164 -6.54 -2.93 -19.38
N SER A 165 -6.13 -2.36 -20.52
CA SER A 165 -6.67 -1.09 -21.02
C SER A 165 -8.11 -1.25 -21.51
N ARG A 166 -8.85 -0.13 -21.59
CA ARG A 166 -10.13 -0.04 -22.28
C ARG A 166 -10.08 -0.64 -23.68
N GLU A 167 -9.06 -0.32 -24.47
CA GLU A 167 -8.94 -0.79 -25.85
C GLU A 167 -8.81 -2.32 -25.94
N THR A 168 -8.08 -2.95 -25.01
CA THR A 168 -8.04 -4.42 -24.89
C THR A 168 -9.42 -5.00 -24.64
N LEU A 169 -10.17 -4.46 -23.67
CA LEU A 169 -11.51 -4.96 -23.35
C LEU A 169 -12.48 -4.73 -24.51
N ARG A 170 -12.40 -3.58 -25.19
CA ARG A 170 -13.24 -3.24 -26.35
C ARG A 170 -13.08 -4.24 -27.50
N ARG A 171 -11.85 -4.71 -27.75
CA ARG A 171 -11.55 -5.76 -28.73
C ARG A 171 -12.01 -7.13 -28.27
N VAL A 172 -11.77 -7.47 -27.00
CA VAL A 172 -12.04 -8.83 -26.48
C VAL A 172 -13.53 -9.08 -26.22
N GLY A 173 -14.26 -8.09 -25.72
CA GLY A 173 -15.67 -8.20 -25.29
C GLY A 173 -16.60 -8.91 -26.27
N PRO A 174 -16.65 -8.50 -27.56
CA PRO A 174 -17.48 -9.15 -28.57
C PRO A 174 -17.14 -10.62 -28.83
N HIS A 175 -15.90 -11.04 -28.53
CA HIS A 175 -15.37 -12.37 -28.82
C HIS A 175 -15.30 -13.29 -27.59
N ILE A 176 -15.84 -12.87 -26.44
CA ILE A 176 -15.79 -13.69 -25.21
C ILE A 176 -16.46 -15.06 -25.39
N ALA A 177 -17.58 -15.13 -26.12
CA ALA A 177 -18.23 -16.41 -26.43
C ALA A 177 -17.29 -17.32 -27.23
N TRP A 178 -16.61 -16.79 -28.25
CA TRP A 178 -15.63 -17.54 -29.03
C TRP A 178 -14.47 -18.03 -28.14
N CYS A 179 -13.94 -17.18 -27.26
CA CYS A 179 -12.87 -17.60 -26.33
C CYS A 179 -13.33 -18.74 -25.40
N LEU A 180 -14.56 -18.70 -24.89
CA LEU A 180 -15.14 -19.77 -24.07
C LEU A 180 -15.35 -21.10 -24.82
N HIS A 181 -15.53 -21.06 -26.14
CA HIS A 181 -15.62 -22.26 -26.97
C HIS A 181 -14.25 -22.83 -27.39
N ASN A 182 -13.16 -22.06 -27.26
CA ASN A 182 -11.82 -22.40 -27.76
C ASN A 182 -10.78 -22.45 -26.63
N LEU A 183 -11.10 -23.17 -25.55
CA LEU A 183 -10.27 -23.29 -24.36
C LEU A 183 -9.34 -24.52 -24.45
N TYR A 184 -8.09 -24.36 -24.06
CA TYR A 184 -7.08 -25.43 -24.13
C TYR A 184 -6.57 -25.91 -22.77
N SER A 185 -6.73 -25.10 -21.72
CA SER A 185 -6.31 -25.43 -20.37
C SER A 185 -7.43 -25.19 -19.36
N ARG A 186 -7.19 -25.64 -18.12
CA ARG A 186 -8.10 -25.41 -16.98
C ARG A 186 -7.74 -24.15 -16.19
N HIS A 187 -6.69 -23.44 -16.59
CA HIS A 187 -6.20 -22.25 -15.88
C HIS A 187 -6.80 -21.01 -16.53
N ASP A 188 -7.56 -20.22 -15.76
CA ASP A 188 -8.30 -19.09 -16.32
C ASP A 188 -7.36 -17.97 -16.78
N ASP A 189 -6.27 -17.71 -16.06
CA ASP A 189 -5.27 -16.71 -16.43
C ASP A 189 -4.53 -17.04 -17.74
N VAL A 190 -4.22 -18.32 -17.96
CA VAL A 190 -3.67 -18.84 -19.23
C VAL A 190 -4.66 -18.60 -20.38
N GLU A 191 -5.94 -18.95 -20.21
CA GLU A 191 -6.94 -18.79 -21.27
C GLU A 191 -7.33 -17.33 -21.50
N LEU A 192 -7.33 -16.48 -20.47
CA LEU A 192 -7.44 -15.03 -20.62
C LEU A 192 -6.29 -14.47 -21.47
N GLY A 193 -5.05 -14.87 -21.17
CA GLY A 193 -3.88 -14.48 -21.95
C GLY A 193 -3.97 -14.93 -23.40
N ARG A 194 -4.43 -16.17 -23.65
CA ARG A 194 -4.68 -16.68 -24.99
C ARG A 194 -5.74 -15.88 -25.74
N CYS A 195 -6.85 -15.57 -25.08
CA CYS A 195 -7.93 -14.77 -25.68
C CYS A 195 -7.44 -13.36 -26.04
N PHE A 196 -6.69 -12.71 -25.14
CA PHE A 196 -6.09 -11.39 -25.39
C PHE A 196 -5.12 -11.42 -26.57
N TYR A 197 -4.32 -12.47 -26.70
CA TYR A 197 -3.44 -12.62 -27.85
C TYR A 197 -4.22 -12.85 -29.14
N ASN A 198 -5.11 -13.85 -29.18
CA ASN A 198 -5.80 -14.25 -30.41
C ASN A 198 -6.76 -13.17 -30.93
N VAL A 199 -7.38 -12.40 -30.03
CA VAL A 199 -8.40 -11.40 -30.41
C VAL A 199 -7.82 -9.99 -30.52
N ALA A 200 -6.90 -9.62 -29.63
CA ALA A 200 -6.40 -8.24 -29.54
C ALA A 200 -4.92 -8.10 -29.91
N ASN A 201 -4.20 -9.20 -30.17
CA ASN A 201 -2.74 -9.25 -30.35
C ASN A 201 -1.99 -8.64 -29.15
N VAL A 202 -2.47 -8.94 -27.94
CA VAL A 202 -1.90 -8.44 -26.68
C VAL A 202 -1.30 -9.60 -25.88
N THR A 203 -0.06 -9.41 -25.44
CA THR A 203 0.59 -10.28 -24.45
C THR A 203 0.77 -9.53 -23.13
N CYS A 204 1.05 -10.26 -22.05
CA CYS A 204 1.34 -9.64 -20.77
C CYS A 204 2.66 -8.88 -20.83
N SER A 205 2.69 -7.66 -20.31
CA SER A 205 3.90 -6.84 -20.27
C SER A 205 5.05 -7.59 -19.57
N ALA A 206 6.11 -7.88 -20.32
CA ALA A 206 7.30 -8.59 -19.82
C ALA A 206 8.30 -7.68 -19.08
N ALA A 207 7.84 -6.52 -18.58
CA ALA A 207 8.71 -5.59 -17.87
C ALA A 207 9.35 -6.30 -16.67
N HIS A 208 10.67 -6.20 -16.54
CA HIS A 208 11.43 -6.80 -15.43
C HIS A 208 10.87 -6.38 -14.05
N ASP A 209 10.38 -5.14 -13.96
CA ASP A 209 9.76 -4.61 -12.74
C ASP A 209 8.34 -5.10 -12.48
N GLY A 210 7.69 -5.79 -13.43
CA GLY A 210 6.35 -6.35 -13.27
C GLY A 210 6.24 -7.26 -12.05
N GLN A 211 7.28 -8.04 -11.74
CA GLN A 211 7.35 -8.90 -10.55
C GLN A 211 7.46 -8.12 -9.23
N ASN A 212 8.00 -6.90 -9.28
CA ASN A 212 8.15 -6.02 -8.12
C ASN A 212 6.91 -5.14 -7.89
N VAL A 213 6.09 -4.95 -8.93
CA VAL A 213 4.86 -4.16 -8.91
C VAL A 213 3.64 -5.03 -8.59
N PHE A 214 3.55 -6.19 -9.22
CA PHE A 214 2.52 -7.20 -9.00
C PHE A 214 3.18 -8.37 -8.27
N LEU A 215 3.16 -8.32 -6.93
CA LEU A 215 3.95 -9.24 -6.12
C LEU A 215 3.16 -10.51 -5.83
N ASN A 216 3.55 -11.61 -6.48
CA ASN A 216 3.16 -12.96 -6.10
C ASN A 216 4.32 -13.65 -5.37
N ASN A 217 4.09 -14.10 -4.15
CA ASN A 217 5.16 -14.71 -3.34
C ASN A 217 4.70 -16.05 -2.76
N TYR A 218 4.71 -17.09 -3.60
CA TYR A 218 4.38 -18.46 -3.19
C TYR A 218 5.47 -19.10 -2.31
N GLU A 219 6.74 -18.70 -2.41
CA GLU A 219 7.85 -19.36 -1.73
C GLU A 219 8.05 -18.90 -0.27
N GLY A 220 7.70 -17.66 0.06
CA GLY A 220 7.90 -17.06 1.38
C GLY A 220 6.66 -16.97 2.29
N TYR A 221 5.45 -17.22 1.77
CA TYR A 221 4.18 -17.09 2.50
C TYR A 221 3.52 -18.45 2.72
N LYS A 222 4.14 -19.29 3.55
CA LYS A 222 3.72 -20.69 3.81
C LYS A 222 2.30 -20.85 4.37
N GLU A 223 1.63 -19.77 4.80
CA GLU A 223 0.30 -19.81 5.43
C GLU A 223 -0.72 -18.84 4.80
N GLY A 224 -0.43 -18.23 3.65
CA GLY A 224 -1.35 -17.27 3.01
C GLY A 224 -1.52 -15.95 3.77
N SER A 225 -0.50 -15.56 4.55
CA SER A 225 -0.43 -14.31 5.31
C SER A 225 0.67 -13.40 4.76
N ILE A 226 0.41 -12.10 4.68
CA ILE A 226 1.46 -11.10 4.42
C ILE A 226 2.25 -10.94 5.74
N GLY A 227 3.30 -11.75 5.94
CA GLY A 227 4.00 -11.83 7.23
C GLY A 227 4.80 -10.57 7.61
N ASP A 228 5.67 -10.09 6.73
CA ASP A 228 6.59 -8.96 7.00
C ASP A 228 6.26 -7.78 6.08
N PHE A 229 5.63 -6.76 6.68
CA PHE A 229 5.16 -5.56 6.00
C PHE A 229 6.29 -4.57 5.67
N ASP A 230 7.44 -4.68 6.32
CA ASP A 230 8.54 -3.73 6.20
C ASP A 230 9.50 -4.08 5.05
N LYS A 231 9.35 -5.26 4.45
CA LYS A 231 10.12 -5.65 3.26
C LYS A 231 10.01 -4.61 2.14
N PRO A 232 11.13 -4.16 1.54
CA PRO A 232 11.11 -3.21 0.43
C PRO A 232 10.30 -3.67 -0.79
N ALA A 233 10.19 -4.97 -1.01
CA ALA A 233 9.32 -5.54 -2.06
C ALA A 233 7.84 -5.29 -1.73
N VAL A 234 7.41 -5.60 -0.51
CA VAL A 234 6.04 -5.38 -0.03
C VAL A 234 5.72 -3.89 -0.05
N ARG A 235 6.62 -3.01 0.41
CA ARG A 235 6.42 -1.55 0.37
C ARG A 235 6.22 -1.01 -1.04
N ARG A 236 6.97 -1.50 -2.04
CA ARG A 236 6.95 -1.01 -3.42
C ARG A 236 5.78 -1.54 -4.25
N ALA A 237 5.34 -2.77 -4.01
CA ALA A 237 4.29 -3.42 -4.77
C ALA A 237 2.96 -2.63 -4.74
N ILE A 238 2.23 -2.69 -5.86
CA ILE A 238 0.85 -2.20 -6.01
C ILE A 238 -0.13 -3.28 -5.54
N THR A 239 0.06 -4.51 -6.02
CA THR A 239 -0.77 -5.66 -5.63
C THR A 239 0.07 -6.67 -4.86
N LEU A 240 -0.56 -7.27 -3.86
CA LEU A 240 0.05 -8.28 -2.98
C LEU A 240 -0.85 -9.51 -2.95
N HIS A 241 -0.29 -10.65 -3.32
CA HIS A 241 -0.99 -11.93 -3.32
C HIS A 241 -0.04 -13.07 -2.90
N PRO A 242 -0.53 -14.11 -2.19
CA PRO A 242 -1.90 -14.28 -1.67
C PRO A 242 -2.09 -13.73 -0.26
N ASN A 243 -3.32 -13.32 0.07
CA ASN A 243 -3.75 -12.86 1.38
C ASN A 243 -5.07 -13.53 1.79
N LYS A 244 -4.97 -14.81 2.18
CA LYS A 244 -6.11 -15.72 2.36
C LYS A 244 -6.88 -15.51 3.66
N LEU A 245 -6.23 -14.90 4.65
CA LEU A 245 -6.77 -14.67 5.98
C LEU A 245 -7.27 -13.21 6.09
N PRO A 246 -8.57 -12.98 6.33
CA PRO A 246 -9.16 -11.63 6.42
C PRO A 246 -8.43 -10.73 7.41
N GLU A 247 -7.97 -11.27 8.55
CA GLU A 247 -7.28 -10.53 9.61
C GLU A 247 -6.00 -9.87 9.09
N ASN A 248 -5.34 -10.49 8.12
CA ASN A 248 -4.12 -9.94 7.53
C ASN A 248 -4.41 -8.76 6.60
N GLN A 249 -5.60 -8.67 5.98
CA GLN A 249 -5.99 -7.46 5.25
C GLN A 249 -6.10 -6.26 6.20
N TYR A 250 -6.75 -6.44 7.35
CA TYR A 250 -6.86 -5.40 8.38
C TYR A 250 -5.50 -5.03 8.98
N ARG A 251 -4.69 -6.03 9.38
CA ARG A 251 -3.35 -5.78 9.94
C ARG A 251 -2.48 -5.01 8.95
N PHE A 252 -2.52 -5.39 7.68
CA PHE A 252 -1.78 -4.67 6.65
C PHE A 252 -2.30 -3.25 6.44
N ASN A 253 -3.63 -3.07 6.42
CA ASN A 253 -4.25 -1.76 6.31
C ASN A 253 -3.85 -0.83 7.47
N ILE A 254 -3.90 -1.32 8.71
CA ILE A 254 -3.46 -0.59 9.91
C ILE A 254 -1.99 -0.20 9.81
N HIS A 255 -1.13 -1.11 9.32
CA HIS A 255 0.29 -0.81 9.10
C HIS A 255 0.49 0.30 8.06
N LEU A 256 -0.22 0.25 6.92
CA LEU A 256 -0.16 1.29 5.89
C LEU A 256 -0.69 2.63 6.39
N LEU A 257 -1.81 2.64 7.11
CA LEU A 257 -2.36 3.85 7.73
C LEU A 257 -1.37 4.45 8.74
N SER A 258 -0.74 3.61 9.57
CA SER A 258 0.28 4.04 10.53
C SER A 258 1.50 4.65 9.84
N GLN A 259 1.91 4.14 8.67
CA GLN A 259 2.95 4.77 7.85
C GLN A 259 2.50 6.12 7.29
N ARG A 260 1.30 6.18 6.68
CA ARG A 260 0.73 7.44 6.16
C ARG A 260 0.59 8.52 7.23
N MET A 261 0.18 8.14 8.45
CA MET A 261 0.10 9.05 9.60
C MET A 261 1.47 9.60 9.98
N ARG A 262 2.50 8.73 10.04
CA ARG A 262 3.89 9.14 10.30
C ARG A 262 4.41 10.10 9.24
N ASP A 263 4.22 9.77 7.96
CA ASP A 263 4.66 10.59 6.83
C ASP A 263 3.97 11.95 6.80
N THR A 264 2.65 11.97 7.00
CA THR A 264 1.86 13.20 7.04
C THR A 264 2.30 14.09 8.19
N ARG A 265 2.50 13.51 9.37
CA ARG A 265 3.01 14.24 10.54
C ARG A 265 4.38 14.85 10.25
N GLN A 266 5.31 14.06 9.70
CA GLN A 266 6.63 14.57 9.34
C GLN A 266 6.56 15.72 8.34
N ARG A 267 5.65 15.64 7.36
CA ARG A 267 5.42 16.73 6.41
C ARG A 267 4.87 17.98 7.10
N THR A 268 3.92 17.84 8.04
CA THR A 268 3.43 18.95 8.87
C THR A 268 4.55 19.59 9.68
N LEU A 269 5.48 18.80 10.24
CA LEU A 269 6.65 19.32 10.96
C LEU A 269 7.57 20.16 10.07
N VAL A 270 7.88 19.67 8.87
CA VAL A 270 8.73 20.38 7.91
C VAL A 270 8.08 21.69 7.49
N LEU A 271 6.79 21.65 7.13
CA LEU A 271 6.05 22.85 6.74
C LEU A 271 5.93 23.87 7.88
N SER A 272 5.71 23.43 9.11
CA SER A 272 5.67 24.32 10.29
C SER A 272 7.01 25.04 10.51
N ARG A 273 8.13 24.33 10.36
CA ARG A 273 9.48 24.92 10.46
C ARG A 273 9.75 25.92 9.33
N GLU A 274 9.31 25.59 8.12
CA GLU A 274 9.43 26.48 6.96
C GLU A 274 8.62 27.77 7.15
N ILE A 275 7.36 27.65 7.61
CA ILE A 275 6.52 28.82 7.95
C ILE A 275 7.23 29.70 8.97
N ARG A 276 7.72 29.14 10.08
CA ARG A 276 8.44 29.92 11.11
C ARG A 276 9.68 30.62 10.57
N HIS A 277 10.46 29.92 9.75
CA HIS A 277 11.64 30.49 9.11
C HIS A 277 11.27 31.66 8.21
N MET A 278 10.21 31.51 7.40
CA MET A 278 9.71 32.57 6.53
C MET A 278 9.16 33.76 7.31
N THR A 279 8.38 33.55 8.37
CA THR A 279 7.89 34.62 9.26
C THR A 279 9.05 35.43 9.84
N LYS A 280 10.11 34.75 10.30
CA LYS A 280 11.32 35.42 10.82
C LYS A 280 12.02 36.28 9.76
N LEU A 281 12.10 35.81 8.51
CA LEU A 281 12.69 36.57 7.41
C LEU A 281 11.86 37.79 7.02
N LEU A 282 10.53 37.68 7.11
CA LEU A 282 9.60 38.76 6.78
C LEU A 282 9.54 39.86 7.85
N SER A 283 10.26 39.71 8.98
CA SER A 283 10.26 40.67 10.09
C SER A 283 8.86 41.01 10.62
N GLU A 284 7.87 40.15 10.39
CA GLU A 284 6.59 40.25 11.06
C GLU A 284 6.79 39.81 12.51
N GLU A 285 6.52 40.72 13.45
CA GLU A 285 6.49 40.38 14.88
C GLU A 285 5.62 39.15 15.09
N GLU A 286 6.11 38.27 15.97
CA GLU A 286 5.73 36.88 16.24
C GLU A 286 4.29 36.73 16.80
N THR A 287 3.29 37.38 16.21
CA THR A 287 1.94 37.55 16.77
C THR A 287 0.88 36.65 16.15
N LEU A 288 1.18 35.86 15.11
CA LEU A 288 0.14 35.14 14.35
C LEU A 288 0.01 33.64 14.62
N LEU A 289 0.70 33.06 15.60
CA LEU A 289 0.53 31.64 15.94
C LEU A 289 0.16 31.34 17.39
N ASP A 290 0.12 32.35 18.27
CA ASP A 290 -0.23 32.17 19.70
C ASP A 290 -1.69 32.54 20.02
N GLY A 291 -2.48 32.92 19.00
CA GLY A 291 -3.82 33.50 19.15
C GLY A 291 -5.01 32.55 18.98
N ALA A 292 -4.84 31.23 19.03
CA ALA A 292 -5.98 30.29 19.06
C ALA A 292 -6.32 29.94 20.53
N PRO A 293 -7.42 30.46 21.11
CA PRO A 293 -7.70 30.33 22.55
C PRO A 293 -8.02 28.90 23.03
N GLU A 294 -8.03 27.91 22.14
CA GLU A 294 -8.23 26.48 22.47
C GLU A 294 -6.96 25.62 22.36
N GLN A 295 -5.79 26.20 22.05
CA GLN A 295 -4.57 25.43 21.77
C GLN A 295 -3.56 25.33 22.92
N ARG A 296 -3.98 25.55 24.18
CA ARG A 296 -3.13 25.30 25.38
C ARG A 296 -2.67 23.84 25.53
N THR A 297 -3.13 22.92 24.68
CA THR A 297 -2.68 21.52 24.63
C THR A 297 -2.25 21.05 23.24
N ARG A 298 -1.97 21.93 22.26
CA ARG A 298 -1.19 21.50 21.08
C ARG A 298 0.24 21.27 21.54
N LYS A 299 0.52 20.06 22.02
CA LYS A 299 1.86 19.55 22.31
C LYS A 299 2.74 19.95 21.13
N SER A 300 3.65 20.90 21.39
CA SER A 300 4.52 21.49 20.39
C SER A 300 5.00 20.42 19.40
N LEU A 301 4.81 20.72 18.12
CA LEU A 301 5.38 19.96 17.01
C LEU A 301 6.92 20.08 17.01
N ASP A 302 7.48 20.99 17.80
CA ASP A 302 8.91 21.16 18.00
C ASP A 302 9.46 20.30 19.13
N PHE A 303 10.79 20.36 19.27
CA PHE A 303 11.50 19.78 20.39
C PHE A 303 10.84 20.18 21.70
N PHE A 304 10.33 19.18 22.43
CA PHE A 304 9.82 19.42 23.78
C PHE A 304 11.02 19.91 24.61
N ASN A 305 10.96 21.07 25.25
CA ASN A 305 11.97 21.46 26.23
C ASN A 305 11.33 21.28 27.62
N PRO A 306 11.82 20.34 28.44
CA PRO A 306 11.29 20.17 29.78
C PRO A 306 11.57 21.44 30.59
N ASN A 307 10.51 22.21 30.88
CA ASN A 307 10.62 23.45 31.66
C ASN A 307 10.21 23.25 33.13
N ALA A 308 9.70 22.07 33.50
CA ALA A 308 9.27 21.73 34.85
C ALA A 308 10.12 20.60 35.48
N ALA A 309 10.26 20.65 36.80
CA ALA A 309 10.96 19.61 37.58
C ALA A 309 10.27 18.23 37.47
N GLU A 310 8.94 18.20 37.31
CA GLU A 310 8.16 16.96 37.11
C GLU A 310 8.42 16.31 35.74
N ASP A 311 8.65 17.10 34.68
CA ASP A 311 9.08 16.62 33.35
C ASP A 311 10.52 16.05 33.35
N SER A 312 11.28 16.37 34.41
CA SER A 312 12.67 15.94 34.62
C SER A 312 12.79 14.59 35.32
N SER A 313 11.67 14.00 35.78
CA SER A 313 11.62 12.66 36.40
C SER A 313 11.93 11.49 35.44
N SER A 314 11.92 11.74 34.13
CA SER A 314 12.31 10.75 33.11
C SER A 314 13.83 10.73 32.94
N TYR A 315 14.47 9.67 33.43
CA TYR A 315 15.92 9.46 33.32
C TYR A 315 16.34 8.98 31.94
N TRP A 316 17.57 9.32 31.54
CA TRP A 316 18.22 8.71 30.39
C TRP A 316 18.66 7.30 30.72
N GLU A 317 18.22 6.32 29.95
CA GLU A 317 18.69 4.94 30.00
C GLU A 317 19.77 4.73 28.94
N TYR A 318 20.92 4.19 29.34
CA TYR A 318 21.95 3.79 28.40
C TYR A 318 21.69 2.37 27.91
N PHE A 319 21.99 2.08 26.64
CA PHE A 319 21.87 0.72 26.12
C PHE A 319 22.99 0.37 25.14
N LYS A 320 23.33 -0.92 25.09
CA LYS A 320 24.23 -1.54 24.10
C LYS A 320 23.58 -2.78 23.53
N VAL A 321 23.21 -2.76 22.24
CA VAL A 321 22.70 -3.85 21.38
C VAL A 321 21.63 -4.77 22.00
N LYS A 322 21.93 -5.49 23.07
CA LYS A 322 21.04 -6.41 23.80
C LYS A 322 20.74 -6.01 25.26
N LYS A 323 21.54 -5.14 25.88
CA LYS A 323 21.42 -4.79 27.30
C LYS A 323 21.06 -3.32 27.50
N VAL A 324 20.18 -3.06 28.45
CA VAL A 324 19.81 -1.71 28.91
C VAL A 324 20.29 -1.52 30.36
N PHE A 325 20.78 -0.32 30.65
CA PHE A 325 21.40 0.08 31.91
C PHE A 325 20.60 1.24 32.51
N LYS A 326 20.05 1.05 33.71
CA LYS A 326 19.33 2.10 34.46
C LYS A 326 20.28 2.92 35.32
N VAL A 327 19.88 4.16 35.59
CA VAL A 327 20.60 5.10 36.48
C VAL A 327 20.38 4.74 37.95
N SER A 328 19.18 4.24 38.32
CA SER A 328 18.82 3.89 39.69
C SER A 328 19.07 2.40 39.97
N GLY A 329 20.26 2.09 40.49
CA GLY A 329 20.67 0.73 40.87
C GLY A 329 21.43 0.00 39.75
N ASN A 330 22.34 -0.91 40.12
CA ASN A 330 23.11 -1.78 39.21
C ASN A 330 22.22 -2.84 38.50
N LEU A 331 21.06 -2.43 38.00
CA LEU A 331 20.09 -3.29 37.33
C LEU A 331 20.33 -3.20 35.82
N THR A 332 20.87 -4.27 35.26
CA THR A 332 20.91 -4.50 33.81
C THR A 332 19.78 -5.44 33.42
N TYR A 333 19.01 -5.08 32.39
CA TYR A 333 17.96 -5.93 31.85
C TYR A 333 18.12 -6.15 30.35
N GLU A 334 17.55 -7.25 29.85
CA GLU A 334 17.51 -7.50 28.42
C GLU A 334 16.54 -6.55 27.74
N MET A 335 16.93 -6.05 26.57
CA MET A 335 16.08 -5.17 25.78
C MET A 335 14.78 -5.90 25.42
N SER A 336 13.64 -5.31 25.75
CA SER A 336 12.34 -5.88 25.44
C SER A 336 12.08 -5.89 23.93
N GLU A 337 11.21 -6.79 23.46
CA GLU A 337 10.89 -6.89 22.03
C GLU A 337 10.25 -5.60 21.48
N GLU A 338 9.47 -4.89 22.30
CA GLU A 338 8.89 -3.60 21.94
C GLU A 338 9.96 -2.52 21.74
N MET A 339 11.01 -2.53 22.58
CA MET A 339 12.13 -1.60 22.44
C MET A 339 12.99 -1.94 21.21
N LYS A 340 13.21 -3.24 20.93
CA LYS A 340 13.92 -3.69 19.72
C LYS A 340 13.16 -3.26 18.46
N ALA A 341 11.85 -3.50 18.41
CA ALA A 341 10.98 -3.09 17.31
C ALA A 341 10.98 -1.57 17.12
N GLY A 342 10.85 -0.80 18.21
CA GLY A 342 10.88 0.67 18.16
C GLY A 342 12.21 1.22 17.65
N LEU A 343 13.35 0.66 18.08
CA LEU A 343 14.67 1.05 17.57
C LEU A 343 14.86 0.68 16.10
N HIS A 344 14.36 -0.49 15.68
CA HIS A 344 14.38 -0.91 14.29
C HIS A 344 13.61 0.07 13.40
N ASP A 345 12.40 0.47 13.82
CA ASP A 345 11.57 1.46 13.13
C ASP A 345 12.28 2.81 12.99
N VAL A 346 12.90 3.30 14.07
CA VAL A 346 13.63 4.58 14.08
C VAL A 346 14.84 4.53 13.15
N ILE A 347 15.61 3.44 13.15
CA ILE A 347 16.78 3.27 12.28
C ILE A 347 16.36 3.15 10.81
N THR A 348 15.28 2.42 10.53
CA THR A 348 14.73 2.29 9.17
C THR A 348 14.30 3.66 8.63
N GLN A 349 13.55 4.44 9.43
CA GLN A 349 13.16 5.80 9.06
C GLN A 349 14.35 6.74 8.85
N LEU A 350 15.37 6.65 9.71
CA LEU A 350 16.60 7.43 9.54
C LEU A 350 17.34 7.04 8.26
N THR A 351 17.39 5.75 7.93
CA THR A 351 18.01 5.28 6.69
C THR A 351 17.28 5.82 5.46
N GLU A 352 15.95 5.86 5.50
CA GLU A 352 15.13 6.43 4.43
C GLU A 352 15.30 7.95 4.31
N SER A 353 15.39 8.68 5.42
CA SER A 353 15.59 10.13 5.41
C SER A 353 16.98 10.58 4.96
N LEU A 354 18.01 9.75 5.18
CA LEU A 354 19.37 9.99 4.68
C LEU A 354 19.51 9.79 3.16
N ASN A 355 18.55 9.13 2.50
CA ASN A 355 18.60 8.83 1.07
C ASN A 355 17.34 9.32 0.33
N PRO A 356 17.03 10.64 0.35
CA PRO A 356 15.84 11.17 -0.31
C PRO A 356 15.92 10.99 -1.83
N ASP A 357 17.11 11.21 -2.39
CA ASP A 357 17.43 11.04 -3.81
C ASP A 357 18.16 9.71 -4.01
N ARG A 358 17.42 8.67 -4.43
CA ARG A 358 17.95 7.31 -4.62
C ARG A 358 19.06 7.17 -5.68
N TRP A 359 19.32 8.24 -6.44
CA TRP A 359 20.31 8.32 -7.51
C TRP A 359 21.63 8.98 -7.08
N LYS A 360 21.69 9.57 -5.88
CA LYS A 360 22.95 10.03 -5.27
C LYS A 360 23.50 9.00 -4.28
N THR A 361 24.75 9.21 -3.90
CA THR A 361 25.55 8.38 -2.99
C THR A 361 24.73 7.74 -1.88
N ARG A 362 24.73 6.39 -1.86
CA ARG A 362 23.88 5.63 -0.95
C ARG A 362 24.55 5.49 0.42
N THR A 363 23.99 6.17 1.41
CA THR A 363 24.40 6.05 2.81
C THR A 363 23.64 4.90 3.46
N SER A 364 24.36 3.92 4.01
CA SER A 364 23.77 2.76 4.68
C SER A 364 24.16 2.71 6.16
N ILE A 365 23.20 2.45 7.04
CA ILE A 365 23.46 2.24 8.46
C ILE A 365 23.86 0.78 8.67
N ARG A 366 25.13 0.52 8.99
CA ARG A 366 25.68 -0.83 9.19
C ARG A 366 25.34 -1.41 10.56
N GLY A 367 25.20 -0.58 11.58
CA GLY A 367 24.82 -1.05 12.90
C GLY A 367 24.71 0.05 13.95
N LEU A 368 24.01 -0.30 15.03
CA LEU A 368 23.86 0.48 16.24
C LEU A 368 24.85 -0.04 17.28
N ARG A 369 25.79 0.79 17.75
CA ARG A 369 26.76 0.37 18.78
C ARG A 369 26.22 0.55 20.18
N ALA A 370 25.71 1.74 20.45
CA ALA A 370 25.17 2.13 21.74
C ALA A 370 24.22 3.30 21.56
N GLY A 371 23.47 3.61 22.60
CA GLY A 371 22.70 4.83 22.62
C GLY A 371 22.16 5.15 24.00
N TYR A 372 21.55 6.32 24.08
CA TYR A 372 20.77 6.77 25.22
C TYR A 372 19.32 6.91 24.77
N ARG A 373 18.39 6.52 25.63
CA ARG A 373 16.96 6.65 25.44
C ARG A 373 16.35 7.40 26.61
N ARG A 374 15.42 8.32 26.34
CA ARG A 374 14.59 8.97 27.36
C ARG A 374 13.14 8.96 26.92
N ALA A 375 12.28 8.23 27.62
CA ALA A 375 10.86 8.16 27.33
C ALA A 375 10.10 9.12 28.24
N VAL A 376 9.44 10.13 27.65
CA VAL A 376 8.58 11.08 28.38
C VAL A 376 7.12 10.69 28.11
N PRO A 377 6.39 10.19 29.12
CA PRO A 377 4.99 9.80 28.97
C PRO A 377 4.15 10.88 28.29
N GLY A 378 3.32 10.48 27.32
CA GLY A 378 2.46 11.38 26.57
C GLY A 378 3.15 12.36 25.61
N ARG A 379 4.49 12.46 25.58
CA ARG A 379 5.24 13.33 24.66
C ARG A 379 6.00 12.56 23.61
N GLY A 380 6.63 11.44 23.97
CA GLY A 380 7.41 10.64 23.04
C GLY A 380 8.68 10.07 23.65
N VAL A 381 9.55 9.54 22.79
CA VAL A 381 10.85 9.00 23.13
C VAL A 381 11.94 9.81 22.44
N ARG A 382 12.99 10.16 23.19
CA ARG A 382 14.23 10.72 22.65
C ARG A 382 15.31 9.66 22.59
N TYR A 383 16.10 9.74 21.54
CA TYR A 383 17.24 8.87 21.31
C TYR A 383 18.49 9.71 21.03
N VAL A 384 19.61 9.26 21.58
CA VAL A 384 20.96 9.64 21.15
C VAL A 384 21.62 8.35 20.71
N LEU A 385 21.80 8.16 19.40
CA LEU A 385 22.27 6.91 18.82
C LEU A 385 23.69 7.06 18.30
N ASP A 386 24.58 6.14 18.68
CA ASP A 386 25.92 6.01 18.11
C ASP A 386 25.87 4.96 16.99
N LEU A 387 25.87 5.45 15.75
CA LEU A 387 25.66 4.67 14.54
C LEU A 387 26.96 4.50 13.75
N LEU A 388 27.10 3.33 13.12
CA LEU A 388 28.12 3.07 12.10
C LEU A 388 27.49 3.28 10.73
N LEU A 389 27.87 4.35 10.05
CA LEU A 389 27.43 4.65 8.69
C LEU A 389 28.46 4.11 7.70
N ARG A 390 27.99 3.69 6.53
CA ARG A 390 28.83 3.37 5.38
C ARG A 390 28.37 4.16 4.18
N GLN A 391 29.29 4.95 3.62
CA GLN A 391 29.11 5.77 2.44
C GLN A 391 30.30 5.54 1.52
N GLU A 392 30.04 5.19 0.26
CA GLU A 392 31.09 4.96 -0.78
C GLU A 392 32.24 4.01 -0.35
N GLY A 393 31.94 3.07 0.55
CA GLY A 393 32.92 2.12 1.05
C GLY A 393 33.71 2.58 2.28
N GLN A 394 33.64 3.86 2.67
CA GLN A 394 34.16 4.34 3.94
C GLN A 394 33.14 4.15 5.06
N GLU A 395 33.63 3.79 6.24
CA GLU A 395 32.82 3.64 7.45
C GLU A 395 33.11 4.78 8.44
N THR A 396 32.07 5.53 8.78
CA THR A 396 32.14 6.67 9.70
C THR A 396 31.27 6.42 10.92
N ARG A 397 31.68 7.01 12.05
CA ARG A 397 30.94 6.94 13.31
C ARG A 397 30.23 8.27 13.50
N GLU A 398 28.91 8.23 13.57
CA GLU A 398 28.10 9.41 13.74
C GLU A 398 27.17 9.27 14.95
N ARG A 399 27.04 10.37 15.69
CA ARG A 399 26.09 10.49 16.79
C ARG A 399 24.87 11.27 16.31
N VAL A 400 23.71 10.63 16.37
CA VAL A 400 22.45 11.21 15.88
C VAL A 400 21.48 11.43 17.03
N HIS A 401 20.88 12.62 17.07
CA HIS A 401 19.86 13.00 18.06
C HIS A 401 18.49 12.94 17.41
N LEU A 402 17.60 12.11 17.96
CA LEU A 402 16.27 11.86 17.39
C LEU A 402 15.20 12.04 18.47
N GLN A 403 14.04 12.52 18.05
CA GLN A 403 12.84 12.56 18.88
C GLN A 403 11.69 11.90 18.12
N GLN A 404 11.20 10.80 18.65
CA GLN A 404 9.99 10.14 18.20
C GLN A 404 8.83 10.64 19.07
N ALA A 405 7.98 11.53 18.54
CA ALA A 405 6.79 11.98 19.25
C ALA A 405 5.74 10.86 19.31
N PHE A 406 5.08 10.67 20.46
CA PHE A 406 3.87 9.85 20.50
C PHE A 406 2.74 10.58 19.79
N LEU A 407 1.88 9.81 19.12
CA LEU A 407 0.60 10.33 18.65
C LEU A 407 -0.24 10.72 19.87
N THR A 408 -1.09 11.74 19.71
CA THR A 408 -2.14 11.98 20.68
C THR A 408 -2.99 10.71 20.77
N PRO A 409 -3.25 10.17 21.97
CA PRO A 409 -4.19 9.07 22.10
C PRO A 409 -5.52 9.53 21.52
N GLU A 410 -6.01 8.86 20.47
CA GLU A 410 -7.32 9.16 19.87
C GLU A 410 -8.46 8.49 20.66
N PHE A 411 -8.11 7.58 21.57
CA PHE A 411 -9.04 6.89 22.44
C PHE A 411 -8.55 7.01 23.89
N THR A 412 -9.40 7.50 24.77
CA THR A 412 -9.21 7.42 26.22
C THR A 412 -10.24 6.43 26.79
N GLU A 413 -9.87 5.65 27.80
CA GLU A 413 -10.76 4.64 28.41
C GLU A 413 -12.14 5.20 28.81
N MET A 414 -12.20 6.49 29.15
CA MET A 414 -13.46 7.19 29.48
C MET A 414 -14.44 7.25 28.31
N ASP A 415 -13.97 7.28 27.06
CA ASP A 415 -14.82 7.35 25.87
C ASP A 415 -15.55 6.01 25.60
N VAL A 416 -15.01 4.90 26.10
CA VAL A 416 -15.57 3.54 25.93
C VAL A 416 -16.69 3.26 26.96
N ILE A 417 -16.56 3.80 28.17
CA ILE A 417 -17.54 3.60 29.25
C ILE A 417 -18.81 4.43 29.00
N SER A 418 -18.71 5.61 28.39
CA SER A 418 -19.88 6.46 28.09
C SER A 418 -20.80 5.90 26.99
N ARG A 419 -20.32 4.99 26.15
CA ARG A 419 -21.11 4.39 25.05
C ARG A 419 -21.73 3.03 25.38
N THR A 420 -21.42 2.46 26.55
CA THR A 420 -21.80 1.08 26.90
C THR A 420 -22.77 0.97 28.07
N LEU A 421 -23.21 2.09 28.65
CA LEU A 421 -24.23 2.09 29.70
C LEU A 421 -25.38 3.03 29.33
N PRO A 422 -26.60 2.51 29.06
CA PRO A 422 -27.79 3.34 29.09
C PRO A 422 -28.08 3.70 30.55
N ILE A 423 -28.18 5.00 30.85
CA ILE A 423 -28.90 5.49 32.04
C ILE A 423 -30.38 5.49 31.71
#